data_AF-X1AUU6-F1
#
_entry.id   AF-X1AUU6-F1
#
_cell.length_a   1.000
_cell.length_b   1.000
_cell.length_c   1.000
_cell.angle_alpha   90.00
_cell.angle_beta   90.00
_cell.angle_gamma   90.00
#
_symmetry.space_group_name_H-M   'P 1'
#
loop_
_entity.id
_entity.type
_entity.pdbx_description
1 polymer ?
#
loop_
_entity_poly.entity_id
_entity_poly.type
_entity_poly.pdbx_seq_one_letter_code
_entity_poly.pdbx_strand_id
1 'polypeptide(L)'
;MKKTYVLDTNVLLADPGALFSFEKNEIVLPLIVLEELDKFKTRQDELGIHAREISRQLLGIIKSSPGQDLKKGISLPGGGKLRAVSSSDFDVKLAE
;
A
#
# COMPACT_ATOMS: atom_id res chain seq x y z
N MET A 1 -9.15 17.30 8.80
CA MET A 1 -9.47 17.01 7.38
C MET A 1 -8.85 15.67 7.03
N LYS A 2 -9.60 14.71 6.46
CA LYS A 2 -9.06 13.39 6.09
C LYS A 2 -8.39 13.51 4.73
N LYS A 3 -7.11 13.15 4.62
CA LYS A 3 -6.36 13.17 3.35
C LYS A 3 -6.30 11.77 2.76
N THR A 4 -6.08 11.70 1.46
CA THR A 4 -5.81 10.47 0.72
C THR A 4 -4.39 10.54 0.19
N TYR A 5 -3.57 9.55 0.53
CA TYR A 5 -2.19 9.41 0.08
C TYR A 5 -2.09 8.26 -0.90
N VAL A 6 -1.50 8.52 -2.07
CA VAL A 6 -1.16 7.46 -3.02
C VAL A 6 0.30 7.12 -2.79
N LEU A 7 0.59 5.87 -2.42
CA LEU A 7 1.97 5.45 -2.16
C LEU A 7 2.56 4.73 -3.36
N ASP A 8 3.79 5.12 -3.68
CA ASP A 8 4.64 4.50 -4.68
C ASP A 8 5.55 3.44 -4.03
N THR A 9 6.09 2.53 -4.84
CA THR A 9 7.02 1.49 -4.40
C THR A 9 8.25 2.09 -3.75
N ASN A 10 8.77 3.22 -4.26
CA ASN A 10 9.95 3.87 -3.69
C ASN A 10 9.74 4.32 -2.24
N VAL A 11 8.55 4.82 -1.90
CA VAL A 11 8.22 5.24 -0.54
C VAL A 11 8.23 4.02 0.40
N LEU A 12 7.63 2.92 -0.04
CA LEU A 12 7.59 1.69 0.74
C LEU A 12 8.97 1.06 0.89
N LEU A 13 9.77 1.02 -0.18
CA LEU A 13 11.12 0.46 -0.14
C LEU A 13 12.10 1.33 0.66
N ALA A 14 11.89 2.64 0.73
CA ALA A 14 12.70 3.51 1.58
C ALA A 14 12.40 3.29 3.07
N ASP A 15 11.14 3.03 3.43
CA ASP A 15 10.71 2.78 4.80
C ASP A 15 9.59 1.72 4.87
N PRO A 16 9.89 0.48 5.34
CA PRO A 16 8.87 -0.54 5.58
C PRO A 16 7.79 -0.12 6.58
N GLY A 17 8.05 0.88 7.42
CA GLY A 17 7.07 1.46 8.36
C GLY A 17 6.06 2.40 7.70
N ALA A 18 6.27 2.81 6.45
CA ALA A 18 5.48 3.84 5.78
C ALA A 18 3.97 3.54 5.79
N LEU A 19 3.56 2.27 5.68
CA LEU A 19 2.14 1.86 5.72
C LEU A 19 1.41 2.30 7.01
N PHE A 20 2.13 2.56 8.10
CA PHE A 20 1.57 2.92 9.39
C PHE A 20 1.75 4.39 9.76
N SER A 21 2.48 5.15 8.95
CA SER A 21 2.85 6.55 9.22
C SER A 21 1.76 7.58 8.89
N PHE A 22 0.61 7.13 8.34
CA PHE A 22 -0.45 8.03 7.86
C PHE A 22 -1.64 8.17 8.82
N GLU A 23 -1.53 7.70 10.07
CA GLU A 23 -2.54 7.86 11.13
C GLU A 23 -3.98 7.48 10.67
N LYS A 24 -4.93 8.42 10.77
CA LYS A 24 -6.34 8.25 10.40
C LYS A 24 -6.64 8.50 8.91
N ASN A 25 -5.63 8.68 8.08
CA ASN A 25 -5.79 9.00 6.66
C ASN A 25 -6.00 7.75 5.80
N GLU A 26 -6.40 7.97 4.56
CA GLU A 26 -6.56 6.90 3.58
C GLU A 26 -5.25 6.72 2.80
N ILE A 27 -4.81 5.47 2.67
CA ILE A 27 -3.68 5.05 1.87
C ILE A 27 -4.23 4.30 0.66
N VAL A 28 -3.73 4.66 -0.51
CA VAL A 28 -4.09 4.03 -1.78
C VAL A 28 -2.81 3.49 -2.41
N LEU A 29 -2.78 2.18 -2.64
CA LEU A 29 -1.73 1.48 -3.37
C LEU A 29 -2.20 1.23 -4.81
N PRO A 30 -1.54 1.82 -5.81
CA PRO A 30 -1.69 1.35 -7.17
C PRO A 30 -1.33 -0.14 -7.26
N LEU A 31 -2.11 -0.95 -7.98
CA LEU A 31 -1.86 -2.39 -8.10
C LEU A 31 -0.45 -2.70 -8.63
N ILE A 32 0.08 -1.84 -9.52
CA ILE A 32 1.45 -1.96 -10.05
C ILE A 32 2.51 -1.98 -8.94
N VAL A 33 2.28 -1.29 -7.81
CA VAL A 33 3.20 -1.29 -6.66
C VAL A 33 3.35 -2.69 -6.06
N LEU A 34 2.27 -3.49 -6.05
CA LEU A 34 2.34 -4.87 -5.55
C LEU A 34 3.21 -5.75 -6.46
N GLU A 35 3.10 -5.57 -7.78
CA GLU A 35 3.92 -6.30 -8.76
C GLU A 35 5.40 -5.92 -8.66
N GLU A 36 5.69 -4.63 -8.45
CA GLU A 36 7.05 -4.16 -8.26
C GLU A 36 7.66 -4.71 -6.97
N LEU A 37 6.94 -4.63 -5.85
CA LEU A 37 7.37 -5.25 -4.58
C LEU A 37 7.69 -6.74 -4.76
N ASP A 38 6.88 -7.48 -5.52
CA ASP A 38 7.14 -8.89 -5.82
C ASP A 38 8.47 -9.10 -6.56
N LYS A 39 8.83 -8.24 -7.52
CA LYS A 39 10.13 -8.28 -8.19
C LYS A 39 11.27 -8.01 -7.19
N PHE A 40 11.12 -7.01 -6.32
CA PHE A 40 12.15 -6.63 -5.35
C PHE A 40 12.44 -7.74 -4.32
N LYS A 41 11.47 -8.61 -3.97
CA LYS A 41 11.67 -9.73 -3.03
C LYS A 41 12.81 -10.68 -3.39
N THR A 42 13.17 -10.77 -4.68
CA THR A 42 14.25 -11.66 -5.16
C THR A 42 15.64 -11.11 -4.87
N ARG A 43 15.76 -9.82 -4.55
CA ARG A 43 17.04 -9.20 -4.24
C ARG A 43 17.59 -9.69 -2.90
N GLN A 44 18.92 -9.72 -2.81
CA GLN A 44 19.66 -10.12 -1.61
C GLN A 44 20.17 -8.92 -0.80
N ASP A 45 19.80 -7.71 -1.19
CA ASP A 45 20.16 -6.47 -0.51
C ASP A 45 19.03 -5.96 0.41
N GLU A 46 19.27 -4.80 1.00
CA GLU A 46 18.33 -4.11 1.90
C GLU A 46 16.96 -3.87 1.26
N LEU A 47 16.92 -3.47 -0.02
CA LEU A 47 15.66 -3.29 -0.76
C LEU A 47 14.86 -4.60 -0.83
N GLY A 48 15.53 -5.74 -1.03
CA GLY A 48 14.88 -7.05 -0.98
C GLY A 48 14.37 -7.42 0.41
N ILE A 49 15.09 -7.04 1.48
CA ILE A 49 14.63 -7.21 2.87
C ILE A 49 13.37 -6.39 3.11
N HIS A 50 13.39 -5.11 2.74
CA HIS A 50 12.26 -4.19 2.87
C HIS A 50 11.05 -4.71 2.09
N ALA A 51 11.21 -5.10 0.82
CA ALA A 51 10.13 -5.66 0.00
C ALA A 51 9.46 -6.88 0.63
N ARG A 52 10.25 -7.80 1.21
CA ARG A 52 9.74 -8.98 1.92
C ARG A 52 8.99 -8.59 3.19
N GLU A 53 9.47 -7.59 3.93
CA GLU A 53 8.80 -7.09 5.13
C GLU A 53 7.46 -6.43 4.81
N ILE A 54 7.45 -5.47 3.88
CA ILE A 54 6.24 -4.78 3.42
C ILE A 54 5.20 -5.79 2.95
N SER A 55 5.61 -6.79 2.17
CA SER A 55 4.67 -7.83 1.73
C SER A 55 4.10 -8.65 2.87
N ARG A 56 4.90 -8.97 3.90
CA ARG A 56 4.39 -9.68 5.09
C ARG A 56 3.39 -8.81 5.86
N GLN A 57 3.66 -7.52 6.01
CA GLN A 57 2.76 -6.57 6.65
C GLN A 57 1.44 -6.48 5.88
N LEU A 58 1.47 -6.28 4.55
CA LEU A 58 0.29 -6.23 3.70
C LEU A 58 -0.56 -7.51 3.82
N LEU A 59 0.08 -8.68 3.76
CA LEU A 59 -0.60 -9.95 3.97
C LEU A 59 -1.21 -10.07 5.37
N GLY A 60 -0.52 -9.58 6.40
CA GLY A 60 -1.03 -9.52 7.77
C GLY A 60 -2.31 -8.68 7.86
N ILE A 61 -2.30 -7.47 7.31
CA ILE A 61 -3.45 -6.56 7.33
C ILE A 61 -4.66 -7.19 6.61
N ILE A 62 -4.44 -7.82 5.45
CA ILE A 62 -5.49 -8.51 4.69
C ILE A 62 -6.06 -9.68 5.49
N LYS A 63 -5.21 -10.54 6.07
CA LYS A 63 -5.63 -11.70 6.86
C LYS A 63 -6.39 -11.30 8.13
N SER A 64 -6.01 -10.20 8.76
CA SER A 64 -6.68 -9.65 9.94
C SER A 64 -7.99 -8.92 9.61
N SER A 65 -8.35 -8.78 8.33
CA SER A 65 -9.56 -8.09 7.87
C SER A 65 -10.49 -9.00 7.05
N PRO A 66 -10.92 -10.16 7.58
CA PRO A 66 -11.74 -11.11 6.82
C PRO A 66 -13.07 -10.48 6.39
N GLY A 67 -13.48 -10.72 5.15
CA GLY A 67 -14.73 -10.19 4.57
C GLY A 67 -14.68 -8.72 4.13
N GLN A 68 -13.55 -8.02 4.32
CA GLN A 68 -13.36 -6.68 3.78
C GLN A 68 -12.78 -6.73 2.36
N ASP A 69 -13.29 -5.87 1.49
CA ASP A 69 -12.83 -5.73 0.11
C ASP A 69 -11.68 -4.71 0.05
N LEU A 70 -10.50 -5.15 -0.38
CA LEU A 70 -9.31 -4.31 -0.51
C LEU A 70 -9.53 -3.13 -1.49
N LYS A 71 -10.41 -3.26 -2.49
CA LYS A 71 -10.75 -2.13 -3.38
C LYS A 71 -11.57 -1.06 -2.68
N LYS A 72 -12.49 -1.48 -1.78
CA LYS A 72 -13.32 -0.57 -0.95
C LYS A 72 -12.58 -0.03 0.27
N GLY A 73 -11.53 -0.74 0.67
CA GLY A 73 -10.58 -0.34 1.69
C GLY A 73 -10.71 -1.15 2.98
N ILE A 74 -9.57 -1.62 3.46
CA ILE A 74 -9.44 -2.34 4.73
C ILE A 74 -8.97 -1.40 5.83
N SER A 75 -9.45 -1.60 7.06
CA SER A 75 -9.08 -0.74 8.19
C SER A 75 -7.65 -1.01 8.65
N LEU A 76 -6.88 0.06 8.87
CA LEU A 76 -5.53 -0.02 9.43
C LEU A 76 -5.57 0.16 10.96
N PRO A 77 -4.59 -0.40 11.71
CA PRO A 77 -4.52 -0.24 13.17
C PRO A 77 -4.53 1.22 13.65
N GLY A 78 -3.98 2.15 12.86
CA GLY A 78 -3.96 3.60 13.16
C GLY A 78 -5.29 4.34 12.95
N GLY A 79 -6.36 3.63 12.56
CA GLY A 79 -7.68 4.21 12.27
C GLY A 79 -7.85 4.72 10.83
N GLY A 80 -6.81 4.61 10.01
CA GLY A 80 -6.84 4.86 8.56
C GLY A 80 -7.46 3.71 7.77
N LYS A 81 -7.45 3.84 6.44
CA LYS A 81 -7.85 2.76 5.51
C LYS A 81 -6.77 2.52 4.48
N LEU A 82 -6.58 1.27 4.08
CA LEU A 82 -5.72 0.87 2.99
C LEU A 82 -6.57 0.37 1.83
N ARG A 83 -6.35 0.90 0.63
CA ARG A 83 -6.97 0.43 -0.61
C ARG A 83 -5.92 0.02 -1.62
N ALA A 84 -6.24 -1.00 -2.42
CA ALA A 84 -5.48 -1.30 -3.63
C ALA A 84 -6.37 -1.09 -4.87
N VAL A 85 -5.87 -0.34 -5.84
CA VAL A 85 -6.65 0.11 -7.00
C VAL A 85 -5.83 0.03 -8.28
N SER A 86 -6.48 -0.30 -9.38
CA SER A 86 -5.89 -0.25 -10.72
C SER A 86 -5.77 1.19 -11.20
N SER A 87 -4.88 1.45 -12.15
CA SER A 87 -4.84 2.72 -12.88
C SER A 87 -6.18 3.06 -13.55
N SER A 88 -6.95 2.03 -13.96
CA SER A 88 -8.29 2.19 -14.52
C SER A 88 -9.35 2.61 -13.51
N ASP A 89 -9.07 2.50 -12.20
CA ASP A 89 -9.99 2.91 -11.13
C ASP A 89 -9.86 4.41 -10.82
N PHE A 90 -8.84 5.09 -11.37
CA PHE A 90 -8.68 6.53 -11.28
C PHE A 90 -9.17 7.19 -12.56
N ASP A 91 -10.33 7.84 -12.48
CA ASP A 91 -10.81 8.74 -13.53
C ASP A 91 -10.05 10.07 -13.41
N VAL A 92 -8.75 10.04 -13.75
CA VAL A 92 -7.91 11.23 -13.73
C VAL A 92 -8.29 12.09 -14.93
N LYS A 93 -9.22 13.02 -14.72
CA LYS A 93 -9.32 14.20 -15.57
C LYS A 93 -8.04 15.00 -15.34
N LEU A 94 -7.08 14.87 -16.25
CA LEU A 94 -5.98 15.81 -16.35
C LEU A 94 -6.65 17.19 -16.53
N ALA A 95 -6.49 18.06 -15.54
CA ALA A 95 -6.91 19.44 -15.69
C ALA A 95 -6.03 20.04 -16.81
N GLU A 96 -6.67 20.50 -17.88
CA GLU A 96 -6.04 21.27 -18.95
C GLU A 96 -5.45 22.59 -18.42
#